data_AF-A0A2M4B099-F1
#
_entry.id   AF-A0A2M4B099-F1
#
_cell.length_a   1.000
_cell.length_b   1.000
_cell.length_c   1.000
_cell.angle_alpha   90.00
_cell.angle_beta   90.00
_cell.angle_gamma   90.00
#
_symmetry.space_group_name_H-M   'P 1'
#
loop_
_entity.id
_entity.type
_entity.pdbx_description
1 polymer ?
#
loop_
_entity_poly.entity_id
_entity_poly.type
_entity_poly.pdbx_seq_one_letter_code
_entity_poly.pdbx_strand_id
1 'polypeptide(L)' 'MPEEALKNEGEIENVRVVVRVRPMDKNELDAGCQNVIKVDKANRSVTVVKPTANSSEPPKVYYFDNVFGEDSTQIDLYV' A
#
# COMPACT_ATOMS: atom_id res chain seq x y z
N MET A 1 -12.39 36.10 -16.64
CA MET A 1 -11.33 35.64 -15.73
C MET A 1 -11.25 34.13 -15.88
N PRO A 2 -10.26 33.58 -16.58
CA PRO A 2 -9.96 32.15 -16.49
C PRO A 2 -8.95 31.96 -15.35
N GLU A 3 -9.35 31.23 -14.32
CA GLU A 3 -8.42 30.65 -13.35
C GLU A 3 -7.50 29.67 -14.08
N GLU A 4 -6.26 30.10 -14.32
CA GLU A 4 -5.20 29.22 -14.78
C GLU A 4 -4.96 28.18 -13.69
N ALA A 5 -5.28 26.94 -14.01
CA ALA A 5 -4.75 25.77 -13.31
C ALA A 5 -3.23 25.87 -13.38
N LEU A 6 -2.63 26.35 -12.29
CA LEU A 6 -1.19 26.41 -12.11
C LEU A 6 -0.69 24.96 -12.11
N LYS A 7 -0.32 24.45 -13.30
CA LYS A 7 0.51 23.26 -13.38
C LYS A 7 1.80 23.59 -12.65
N ASN A 8 2.08 22.86 -11.57
CA ASN A 8 3.38 22.85 -10.93
C ASN A 8 4.41 22.20 -11.88
N GLU A 9 4.75 22.90 -12.98
CA GLU A 9 5.85 22.55 -13.87
C GLU A 9 7.14 23.00 -13.17
N GLY A 10 7.63 22.23 -12.19
CA GLY A 10 8.86 22.60 -11.50
C GLY A 10 9.32 21.72 -10.34
N GLU A 11 8.47 20.89 -9.75
CA GLU A 11 8.93 19.95 -8.74
C GLU A 11 9.37 18.64 -9.39
N ILE A 12 10.69 18.48 -9.52
CA ILE A 12 11.28 17.18 -9.83
C ILE A 12 11.10 16.32 -8.58
N GLU A 13 10.11 15.43 -8.63
CA GLU A 13 9.85 14.45 -7.57
C GLU A 13 10.99 13.42 -7.54
N ASN A 14 12.00 13.69 -6.72
CA ASN A 14 13.23 12.90 -6.62
C ASN A 14 13.13 11.71 -5.65
N VAL A 15 12.06 11.65 -4.87
CA VAL A 15 11.84 10.60 -3.87
C VAL A 15 10.59 9.84 -4.26
N ARG A 16 10.70 8.52 -4.35
CA ARG A 16 9.56 7.61 -4.50
C ARG A 16 9.47 6.70 -3.30
N VAL A 17 8.29 6.58 -2.73
CA VAL A 17 7.98 5.68 -1.62
C VAL A 17 7.09 4.57 -2.14
N VAL A 18 7.58 3.34 -2.00
CA VAL A 18 6.87 2.13 -2.42
C VAL A 18 6.75 1.16 -1.26
N VAL A 19 5.70 0.35 -1.27
CA VAL A 19 5.49 -0.69 -0.26
C VAL A 19 5.41 -2.05 -0.92
N ARG A 20 6.10 -3.03 -0.34
CA ARG A 20 6.00 -4.44 -0.74
C ARG A 20 5.56 -5.28 0.44
N VAL A 21 4.47 -6.03 0.26
CA VAL A 21 3.95 -6.99 1.23
C VAL A 21 4.40 -8.38 0.81
N ARG A 22 5.09 -9.08 1.71
CA ARG A 22 5.46 -10.49 1.48
C ARG A 22 4.28 -11.40 1.84
N PRO A 23 4.19 -12.60 1.24
CA PRO A 23 3.32 -13.65 1.75
C PRO A 23 3.60 -13.94 3.23
N MET A 24 2.56 -14.37 3.97
CA MET A 24 2.74 -14.93 5.30
C MET A 24 3.64 -16.17 5.24
N ASP A 25 4.57 -16.26 6.18
CA ASP A 25 5.44 -17.41 6.29
C ASP A 25 4.73 -18.59 6.97
N LYS A 26 5.34 -19.77 6.88
CA LYS A 26 4.74 -20.99 7.45
C LYS A 26 4.58 -20.90 8.97
N ASN A 27 5.48 -20.22 9.68
CA ASN A 27 5.39 -20.12 11.14
C ASN A 27 4.23 -19.23 11.57
N GLU A 28 3.97 -18.14 10.85
CA GLU A 28 2.82 -17.25 11.05
C GLU A 28 1.51 -17.99 10.79
N LEU A 29 1.45 -18.77 9.70
CA LEU A 29 0.32 -19.63 9.36
C LEU A 29 0.08 -20.69 10.46
N ASP A 30 1.13 -21.39 10.89
CA ASP A 30 1.07 -22.46 11.90
C ASP A 30 0.72 -21.90 13.30
N ALA A 31 1.11 -20.67 13.60
CA ALA A 31 0.74 -19.97 14.83
C ALA A 31 -0.69 -19.40 14.82
N GLY A 32 -1.41 -19.51 13.69
CA GLY A 32 -2.76 -18.99 13.53
C GLY A 32 -2.81 -17.46 13.44
N CYS A 33 -1.73 -16.82 13.00
CA CYS A 33 -1.72 -15.37 12.77
C CYS A 33 -2.69 -15.00 11.63
N GLN A 34 -3.34 -13.85 11.77
CA GLN A 34 -4.24 -13.33 10.76
C GLN A 34 -3.53 -12.31 9.88
N ASN A 35 -3.76 -12.39 8.57
CA ASN A 35 -3.33 -11.35 7.66
C ASN A 35 -4.21 -10.11 7.86
N VAL A 36 -3.58 -9.01 8.29
CA VAL A 36 -4.23 -7.73 8.56
C VAL A 36 -3.98 -6.68 7.48
N ILE A 37 -3.23 -7.05 6.45
CA ILE A 37 -2.84 -6.15 5.37
C ILE A 37 -3.68 -6.46 4.14
N LYS A 38 -4.26 -5.42 3.53
CA LYS A 38 -4.91 -5.51 2.23
C LYS A 38 -4.24 -4.54 1.28
N VAL A 39 -3.70 -5.07 0.20
CA VAL A 39 -3.04 -4.28 -0.85
C VAL A 39 -4.01 -4.03 -1.98
N ASP A 40 -4.11 -2.78 -2.41
CA ASP A 40 -4.86 -2.38 -3.59
C ASP A 40 -3.91 -1.72 -4.60
N LYS A 41 -3.46 -2.52 -5.58
CA LYS A 41 -2.53 -2.08 -6.62
C LYS A 41 -3.14 -1.03 -7.55
N ALA A 42 -4.45 -1.09 -7.81
CA ALA A 42 -5.12 -0.15 -8.69
C ALA A 42 -5.21 1.24 -8.05
N ASN A 43 -5.49 1.29 -6.74
CA ASN A 43 -5.57 2.54 -5.99
C ASN A 43 -4.25 2.95 -5.31
N ARG A 44 -3.17 2.19 -5.53
CA ARG A 44 -1.85 2.38 -4.91
C ARG A 44 -1.93 2.57 -3.39
N SER A 45 -2.72 1.73 -2.75
CA SER A 45 -3.00 1.86 -1.33
C SER A 45 -2.77 0.57 -0.56
N VAL A 46 -2.44 0.74 0.72
CA VAL A 46 -2.32 -0.35 1.69
C VAL A 46 -3.26 -0.06 2.84
N THR A 47 -4.14 -1.01 3.12
CA THR A 47 -5.07 -0.96 4.25
C THR A 47 -4.55 -1.86 5.37
N VAL A 48 -4.50 -1.32 6.58
CA VAL A 48 -4.13 -2.03 7.80
C VAL A 48 -5.35 -2.14 8.70
N VAL A 49 -5.78 -3.37 8.97
CA VAL A 49 -6.91 -3.68 9.86
C VAL A 49 -6.36 -4.05 11.23
N LYS A 50 -6.81 -3.41 12.32
CA LYS A 50 -6.43 -3.91 13.64
C LYS A 50 -7.24 -5.18 13.95
N PRO A 51 -6.60 -6.29 14.36
CA PRO A 51 -7.31 -7.53 14.70
C PRO A 51 -8.34 -7.33 15.82
N THR A 52 -8.06 -6.40 16.74
CA THR A 52 -8.89 -6.10 17.90
C THR A 52 -9.73 -4.84 17.72
N ALA A 53 -9.87 -4.33 16.49
CA ALA A 53 -10.74 -3.19 16.23
C ALA A 53 -12.16 -3.53 16.68
N ASN A 54 -12.73 -2.69 17.54
CA ASN A 54 -14.17 -2.69 17.75
C ASN A 54 -14.84 -2.28 16.41
N SER A 55 -16.11 -2.64 16.21
CA SER A 55 -16.85 -2.34 14.96
C SER A 55 -16.91 -0.83 14.61
N SER A 56 -16.40 0.04 15.49
CA SER A 56 -16.39 1.49 15.34
C SER A 56 -15.05 2.05 14.85
N GLU A 57 -13.95 1.30 14.89
CA GLU A 57 -12.65 1.79 14.40
C GLU A 57 -12.44 1.38 12.93
N PRO A 58 -12.45 2.32 11.98
CA PRO A 58 -12.25 2.01 10.57
C PRO A 58 -10.79 1.58 10.28
N PRO A 59 -10.56 0.72 9.29
CA PRO A 59 -9.21 0.38 8.83
C PRO A 59 -8.40 1.61 8.43
N LYS A 60 -7.10 1.60 8.67
CA LYS A 60 -6.20 2.68 8.25
C LYS A 60 -5.74 2.45 6.82
N VAL A 61 -5.94 3.43 5.95
CA VAL A 61 -5.53 3.37 4.54
C VAL A 61 -4.40 4.35 4.31
N TYR A 62 -3.32 3.87 3.70
CA TYR A 62 -2.15 4.64 3.31
C TYR A 62 -1.97 4.59 1.79
N TYR A 63 -1.50 5.68 1.20
CA TYR A 63 -1.27 5.80 -0.24
C TYR A 63 0.22 5.99 -0.52
N PHE A 64 0.69 5.37 -1.60
CA PHE A 64 2.10 5.35 -1.99
C PHE A 64 2.23 5.55 -3.50
N ASP A 65 3.46 5.73 -3.99
CA ASP A 65 3.72 5.86 -5.44
C ASP A 65 3.49 4.53 -6.17
N ASN A 66 3.77 3.42 -5.47
CA ASN A 66 3.48 2.07 -5.94
C ASN A 66 3.34 1.11 -4.75
N VAL A 67 2.54 0.05 -4.95
CA VAL A 67 2.33 -1.00 -3.95
C VAL A 67 2.41 -2.38 -4.60
N PHE A 68 3.07 -3.31 -3.92
CA PHE A 68 3.30 -4.67 -4.37
C PHE A 68 2.71 -5.64 -3.35
N GLY A 69 1.81 -6.50 -3.82
CA GLY A 69 1.16 -7.53 -3.02
C GLY A 69 2.02 -8.78 -2.84
N GLU A 70 1.46 -9.74 -2.12
CA GLU A 70 2.09 -11.04 -1.82
C GLU A 70 2.37 -11.86 -3.09
N ASP A 71 1.60 -11.61 -4.14
CA ASP A 71 1.69 -12.22 -5.46
C ASP A 71 2.73 -11.56 -6.37
N SER A 72 3.35 -10.45 -5.94
CA SER A 72 4.29 -9.70 -6.76
C SER A 72 5.64 -10.42 -6.90
N THR A 73 6.06 -10.63 -8.14
CA THR A 73 7.34 -11.24 -8.48
C THR A 73 8.49 -10.24 -8.35
N GLN A 74 9.73 -10.74 -8.35
CA GLN A 74 10.89 -9.84 -8.37
C GLN A 74 10.94 -9.00 -9.64
N ILE A 75 10.53 -9.57 -10.77
CA ILE A 75 10.50 -8.84 -12.05
C ILE A 75 9.54 -7.64 -11.94
N ASP A 76 8.40 -7.80 -11.27
CA ASP A 76 7.43 -6.71 -11.10
C ASP A 76 8.01 -5.49 -10.33
N LEU A 77 9.06 -5.68 -9.53
CA LEU A 77 9.72 -4.60 -8.78
C LEU A 77 10.90 -3.96 -9.51
N TYR A 78 11.55 -4.70 -10.41
CA TYR A 78 12.77 -4.25 -11.10
C TYR A 78 12.49 -3.50 -12.41
N VAL A 79 11.27 -3.64 -12.95
CA VAL A 79 10.85 -3.10 -14.25
C VAL A 79 10.01 -1.84 -14.04
#